data_AF-A0A967FD04-F1
#
_entry.id   AF-A0A967FD04-F1
#
_cell.length_a   1.000
_cell.length_b   1.000
_cell.length_c   1.000
_cell.angle_alpha   90.00
_cell.angle_beta   90.00
_cell.angle_gamma   90.00
#
_symmetry.space_group_name_H-M   'P 1'
#
loop_
_entity.id
_entity.type
_entity.pdbx_description
1 polymer ?
#
loop_
_entity_poly.entity_id
_entity_poly.type
_entity_poly.pdbx_seq_one_letter_code
_entity_poly.pdbx_strand_id
1 'polypeptide(L)'
;MDLRSETGAEFRLSRNAWLHILELAKEYGWEPLGTIPPTFDDPLRNLEYKDWEGGYDTNEYQIVTDVDSAEMASALENALQDIASREESVLLAGFISFAKKGSFSID
;
A
#
# COMPACT_ATOMS: atom_id res chain seq x y z
N MET A 1 0.22 0.25 -11.18
CA MET A 1 0.39 0.65 -9.78
C MET A 1 1.79 0.24 -9.42
N ASP A 2 2.66 1.21 -9.21
CA ASP A 2 4.05 0.96 -8.90
C ASP A 2 4.28 1.37 -7.44
N LEU A 3 4.78 0.46 -6.63
CA LEU A 3 5.01 0.69 -5.21
C LEU A 3 6.51 0.69 -4.94
N ARG A 4 6.98 1.62 -4.10
CA ARG A 4 8.40 1.76 -3.78
C ARG A 4 8.60 1.90 -2.28
N SER A 5 9.33 0.96 -1.67
CA SER A 5 9.73 1.06 -0.25
C SER A 5 10.86 2.07 -0.07
N GLU A 6 11.07 2.55 1.17
CA GLU A 6 12.23 3.38 1.53
C GLU A 6 13.59 2.72 1.21
N THR A 7 13.66 1.38 1.23
CA THR A 7 14.87 0.62 0.89
C THR A 7 15.15 0.54 -0.62
N GLY A 8 14.27 1.10 -1.46
CA GLY A 8 14.37 1.04 -2.92
C GLY A 8 13.81 -0.24 -3.54
N ALA A 9 13.24 -1.16 -2.76
CA ALA A 9 12.49 -2.29 -3.31
C ALA A 9 11.26 -1.78 -4.07
N GLU A 10 10.97 -2.40 -5.22
CA GLU A 10 9.81 -2.09 -6.06
C GLU A 10 8.84 -3.27 -6.08
N PHE A 11 7.55 -2.97 -6.14
CA PHE A 11 6.50 -3.96 -6.37
C PHE A 11 5.49 -3.40 -7.36
N ARG A 12 5.25 -4.12 -8.46
CA ARG A 12 4.39 -3.65 -9.55
C ARG A 12 3.19 -4.55 -9.72
N LEU A 13 2.02 -3.93 -9.82
CA LEU A 13 0.76 -4.62 -10.02
C LEU A 13 -0.23 -3.75 -10.81
N SER A 14 -1.28 -4.38 -11.33
CA SER A 14 -2.35 -3.64 -12.00
C SER A 14 -3.15 -2.83 -10.97
N ARG A 15 -3.85 -1.78 -11.42
CA ARG A 15 -4.75 -1.01 -10.55
C ARG A 15 -5.84 -1.89 -9.93
N ASN A 16 -6.37 -2.84 -10.69
CA ASN A 16 -7.41 -3.75 -10.21
C ASN A 16 -6.86 -4.69 -9.12
N ALA A 17 -5.65 -5.21 -9.30
CA ALA A 17 -4.99 -6.02 -8.28
C ALA A 17 -4.74 -5.22 -7.00
N TRP A 18 -4.37 -3.94 -7.11
CA TRP A 18 -4.20 -3.07 -5.96
C TRP A 18 -5.50 -2.81 -5.20
N LEU A 19 -6.57 -2.45 -5.92
CA LEU A 19 -7.89 -2.26 -5.29
C LEU A 19 -8.39 -3.54 -4.61
N HIS A 20 -8.18 -4.69 -5.25
CA HIS A 20 -8.50 -6.00 -4.68
C HIS A 20 -7.71 -6.28 -3.39
N ILE A 21 -6.42 -5.97 -3.35
CA ILE A 21 -5.61 -6.09 -2.13
C ILE A 21 -6.16 -5.20 -1.02
N LEU A 22 -6.53 -3.95 -1.33
CA LEU A 22 -7.10 -3.02 -0.34
C LEU A 22 -8.44 -3.52 0.22
N GLU A 23 -9.31 -4.03 -0.65
CA GLU A 23 -10.60 -4.61 -0.27
C GLU A 23 -10.40 -5.84 0.62
N LEU A 24 -9.55 -6.77 0.19
CA LEU A 24 -9.24 -7.99 0.93
C LEU A 24 -8.60 -7.68 2.29
N ALA A 25 -7.65 -6.75 2.37
CA ALA A 25 -7.05 -6.35 3.64
C ALA A 25 -8.13 -5.84 4.61
N LYS A 26 -9.07 -5.00 4.15
CA LYS A 26 -10.19 -4.49 4.96
C LYS A 26 -11.11 -5.62 5.44
N GLU A 27 -11.46 -6.55 4.56
CA GLU A 27 -12.27 -7.72 4.93
C GLU A 27 -11.65 -8.56 6.04
N TYR A 28 -10.31 -8.63 6.08
CA TYR A 28 -9.55 -9.39 7.07
C TYR A 28 -9.02 -8.54 8.23
N GLY A 29 -9.59 -7.34 8.43
CA GLY A 29 -9.43 -6.55 9.65
C GLY A 29 -8.37 -5.46 9.60
N TRP A 30 -7.83 -5.12 8.43
CA TRP A 30 -7.05 -3.89 8.29
C TRP A 30 -7.96 -2.66 8.32
N GLU A 31 -7.69 -1.75 9.23
CA GLU A 31 -8.36 -0.45 9.32
C GLU A 31 -7.41 0.62 8.73
N PRO A 32 -7.69 1.19 7.54
CA PRO A 32 -6.78 2.14 6.91
C PRO A 32 -6.56 3.36 7.80
N LEU A 33 -5.28 3.65 8.09
CA LEU A 33 -4.90 4.85 8.86
C LEU A 33 -4.87 6.13 8.01
N GLY A 34 -4.99 5.98 6.69
CA GLY A 34 -4.79 7.04 5.71
C GLY A 34 -3.32 7.15 5.31
N THR A 35 -3.10 7.52 4.05
CA THR A 35 -1.76 7.86 3.56
C THR A 35 -1.34 9.26 3.98
N ILE A 36 -0.03 9.52 3.97
CA ILE A 36 0.50 10.88 4.12
C ILE A 36 0.97 11.41 2.76
N PRO A 37 0.90 12.74 2.52
CA PRO A 37 1.32 13.31 1.25
C PRO A 37 2.84 13.21 1.07
N PRO A 38 3.34 13.19 -0.17
CA PRO A 38 4.77 13.32 -0.43
C PRO A 38 5.31 14.66 0.10
N THR A 39 6.57 14.66 0.52
CA THR A 39 7.27 15.89 0.95
C THR A 39 8.32 16.27 -0.09
N PHE A 40 8.33 17.54 -0.49
CA PHE A 40 9.30 18.11 -1.42
C PHE A 40 10.13 19.21 -0.75
N ASP A 41 11.37 19.39 -1.22
CA ASP A 41 12.23 20.51 -0.79
C ASP A 41 11.64 21.87 -1.16
N ASP A 42 10.80 21.93 -2.21
CA ASP A 42 10.08 23.14 -2.62
C ASP A 42 8.79 23.31 -1.80
N PRO A 43 8.69 24.34 -0.94
CA PRO A 43 7.51 24.57 -0.12
C PRO A 43 6.24 24.85 -0.93
N LEU A 44 6.35 25.40 -2.15
CA LEU A 44 5.19 25.68 -2.99
C LEU A 44 4.52 24.39 -3.47
N ARG A 45 5.32 23.35 -3.75
CA ARG A 45 4.80 22.02 -4.10
C ARG A 45 4.07 21.38 -2.94
N ASN A 46 4.57 21.55 -1.71
CA ASN A 46 3.89 21.03 -0.52
C ASN A 46 2.50 21.67 -0.29
N LEU A 47 2.27 22.90 -0.76
CA LEU A 47 0.95 23.56 -0.66
C LEU A 47 -0.13 22.89 -1.51
N GLU A 48 0.26 22.19 -2.58
CA GLU A 48 -0.69 21.43 -3.42
C GLU A 48 -1.33 20.27 -2.64
N TYR A 49 -0.66 19.80 -1.58
CA TYR A 49 -1.08 18.65 -0.76
C TYR A 49 -1.57 19.04 0.63
N LYS A 50 -1.88 20.32 0.87
CA LYS A 50 -2.31 20.81 2.20
C LYS A 50 -3.64 20.20 2.67
N ASP A 51 -4.50 19.82 1.74
CA ASP A 51 -5.85 19.27 1.98
C ASP A 51 -5.87 17.74 1.71
N TRP A 52 -4.75 17.05 2.01
CA TRP A 52 -4.60 15.62 1.75
C TRP A 52 -5.63 14.78 2.51
N GLU A 53 -6.44 14.00 1.78
CA GLU A 53 -7.53 13.21 2.35
C GLU A 53 -7.10 11.78 2.77
N GLY A 54 -5.85 11.38 2.51
CA GLY A 54 -5.33 10.08 2.93
C GLY A 54 -5.72 8.90 2.03
N GLY A 55 -6.05 9.14 0.76
CA GLY A 55 -6.44 8.11 -0.21
C GLY A 55 -5.30 7.16 -0.61
N TYR A 56 -5.67 6.01 -1.19
CA TYR A 56 -4.73 4.95 -1.62
C TYR A 56 -4.84 4.62 -3.12
N ASP A 57 -5.82 5.19 -3.83
CA ASP A 57 -6.25 4.70 -5.15
C ASP A 57 -5.73 5.53 -6.34
N THR A 58 -4.91 6.52 -6.04
CA THR A 58 -4.23 7.42 -6.99
C THR A 58 -2.72 7.17 -7.02
N ASN A 59 -2.05 7.76 -8.00
CA ASN A 59 -0.62 7.68 -8.24
C ASN A 59 0.02 9.05 -7.98
N GLU A 60 -0.03 9.51 -6.72
CA GLU A 60 0.36 10.87 -6.34
C GLU A 60 1.58 10.86 -5.40
N TYR A 61 2.36 9.77 -5.40
CA TYR A 61 3.49 9.55 -4.49
C TYR A 61 3.09 9.51 -3.02
N GLN A 62 1.82 9.18 -2.73
CA GLN A 62 1.35 9.08 -1.36
C GLN A 62 2.05 7.95 -0.61
N ILE A 63 2.30 8.19 0.67
CA ILE A 63 3.09 7.31 1.51
C ILE A 63 2.17 6.53 2.44
N VAL A 64 2.26 5.21 2.36
CA VAL A 64 1.71 4.28 3.36
C VAL A 64 2.74 4.16 4.48
N THR A 65 2.33 4.45 5.71
CA THR A 65 3.24 4.46 6.88
C THR A 65 3.69 3.06 7.28
N ASP A 66 4.76 2.94 8.07
CA ASP A 66 5.23 1.64 8.58
C ASP A 66 4.14 0.87 9.33
N VAL A 67 3.37 1.58 10.16
CA VAL A 67 2.30 1.01 10.98
C VAL A 67 1.20 0.48 10.07
N ASP A 68 0.73 1.32 9.14
CA ASP A 68 -0.36 0.98 8.23
C ASP A 68 0.03 -0.16 7.28
N SER A 69 1.26 -0.15 6.78
CA SER A 69 1.85 -1.22 5.96
C SER A 69 1.93 -2.55 6.72
N ALA A 70 2.35 -2.51 7.98
CA ALA A 70 2.45 -3.71 8.82
C ALA A 70 1.08 -4.29 9.16
N GLU A 71 0.09 -3.45 9.49
CA GLU A 71 -1.29 -3.86 9.76
C GLU A 71 -1.95 -4.44 8.50
N MET A 72 -1.77 -3.79 7.35
CA MET A 72 -2.22 -4.30 6.05
C MET A 72 -1.61 -5.67 5.75
N ALA A 73 -0.30 -5.82 5.93
CA ALA A 73 0.38 -7.10 5.73
C ALA A 73 -0.17 -8.20 6.66
N SER A 74 -0.41 -7.88 7.93
CA SER A 74 -0.96 -8.83 8.90
C SER A 74 -2.36 -9.29 8.54
N ALA A 75 -3.23 -8.39 8.06
CA ALA A 75 -4.58 -8.76 7.62
C ALA A 75 -4.52 -9.69 6.39
N LEU A 76 -3.64 -9.39 5.44
CA LEU A 76 -3.48 -10.20 4.22
C LEU A 76 -2.86 -11.58 4.50
N GLU A 77 -2.07 -11.74 5.56
CA GLU A 77 -1.61 -13.06 6.01
C GLU A 77 -2.75 -13.96 6.50
N ASN A 78 -3.78 -13.37 7.13
CA ASN A 78 -4.99 -14.10 7.46
C ASN A 78 -5.75 -14.47 6.18
N ALA A 79 -5.91 -13.50 5.27
CA ALA A 79 -6.59 -13.73 3.99
C ALA A 79 -5.93 -14.84 3.17
N LEU A 80 -4.60 -14.93 3.17
CA LEU A 80 -3.85 -15.92 2.42
C LEU A 80 -4.23 -17.38 2.77
N GLN A 81 -4.76 -17.63 3.97
CA GLN A 81 -5.19 -18.97 4.41
C GLN A 81 -6.46 -19.44 3.69
N ASP A 82 -7.29 -18.50 3.23
CA ASP A 82 -8.60 -18.75 2.62
C ASP A 82 -8.57 -18.65 1.08
N ILE A 83 -7.43 -18.24 0.51
CA ILE A 83 -7.25 -18.08 -0.95
C ILE A 83 -7.01 -19.45 -1.60
N ALA A 84 -7.94 -19.89 -2.46
CA ALA A 84 -7.80 -21.12 -3.23
C ALA A 84 -7.00 -20.94 -4.54
N SER A 85 -6.94 -19.71 -5.07
CA SER A 85 -6.27 -19.40 -6.33
C SER A 85 -4.75 -19.31 -6.14
N ARG A 86 -4.00 -20.21 -6.81
CA ARG A 86 -2.53 -20.20 -6.73
C ARG A 86 -1.90 -18.90 -7.20
N GLU A 87 -2.44 -18.30 -8.27
CA GLU A 87 -1.92 -17.04 -8.82
C GLU A 87 -2.09 -15.91 -7.80
N GLU A 88 -3.27 -15.84 -7.19
CA GLU A 88 -3.61 -14.85 -6.18
C GLU A 88 -2.78 -15.04 -4.91
N SER A 89 -2.59 -16.28 -4.45
CA SER A 89 -1.71 -16.57 -3.31
C SER A 89 -0.28 -16.10 -3.55
N VAL A 90 0.24 -16.28 -4.77
CA VAL A 90 1.61 -15.84 -5.12
C VAL A 90 1.70 -14.32 -5.14
N LEU A 91 0.71 -13.64 -5.72
CA LEU A 91 0.63 -12.17 -5.72
C LEU A 91 0.59 -11.62 -4.29
N LEU A 92 -0.31 -12.15 -3.46
CA LEU A 92 -0.48 -11.74 -2.06
C LEU A 92 0.79 -12.00 -1.25
N ALA A 93 1.38 -13.19 -1.34
CA ALA A 93 2.64 -13.49 -0.65
C ALA A 93 3.78 -12.56 -1.09
N GLY A 94 3.85 -12.22 -2.38
CA GLY A 94 4.80 -11.24 -2.90
C GLY A 94 4.58 -9.85 -2.31
N PHE A 95 3.32 -9.39 -2.28
CA PHE A 95 2.96 -8.10 -1.70
C PHE A 95 3.22 -8.05 -0.18
N ILE A 96 2.84 -9.09 0.57
CA ILE A 96 3.08 -9.19 2.02
C ILE A 96 4.58 -9.08 2.32
N SER A 97 5.42 -9.80 1.56
CA SER A 97 6.88 -9.71 1.69
C SER A 97 7.43 -8.31 1.39
N PHE A 98 6.81 -7.60 0.45
CA PHE A 98 7.12 -6.20 0.17
C PHE A 98 6.69 -5.27 1.32
N ALA A 99 5.43 -5.32 1.75
CA ALA A 99 4.86 -4.47 2.79
C ALA A 99 5.58 -4.64 4.14
N LYS A 100 6.02 -5.86 4.47
CA LYS A 100 6.82 -6.13 5.69
C LYS A 100 8.18 -5.44 5.74
N LYS A 101 8.63 -4.79 4.65
CA LYS A 101 9.86 -3.99 4.64
C LYS A 101 9.67 -2.59 5.23
N GLY A 102 8.44 -2.20 5.56
CA GLY A 102 8.09 -0.92 6.15
C GLY A 102 7.22 -0.08 5.22
N SER A 103 7.34 1.23 5.37
CA SER A 103 6.65 2.24 4.59
C SER A 103 6.97 2.14 3.10
N PHE A 104 6.03 2.61 2.28
CA PHE A 104 6.21 2.66 0.83
C PHE A 104 5.37 3.79 0.20
N SER A 105 5.83 4.28 -0.96
CA SER A 105 5.09 5.21 -1.80
C SER A 105 4.26 4.49 -2.87
N ILE A 106 3.20 5.15 -3.32
CA ILE A 106 2.35 4.75 -4.45
C ILE A 106 2.63 5.69 -5.63
N ASP A 107 3.31 5.17 -6.65
CA ASP A 107 3.76 5.86 -7.87
C ASP A 107 2.89 5.51 -9.10
#